data_AF-A0A1W9V0V5-F1
#
_entry.id   AF-A0A1W9V0V5-F1
#
_cell.length_a   1.000
_cell.length_b   1.000
_cell.length_c   1.000
_cell.angle_alpha   90.00
_cell.angle_beta   90.00
_cell.angle_gamma   90.00
#
_symmetry.space_group_name_H-M   'P 1'
#
loop_
_entity.id
_entity.type
_entity.pdbx_description
1 polymer ?
#
loop_
_entity_poly.entity_id
_entity_poly.type
_entity_poly.pdbx_seq_one_letter_code
_entity_poly.pdbx_strand_id
1 'polypeptide(L)'
;MDIKAGIQVAIFLSVISAAISFWVGLNQIRSARGLTFYRLRTRSMKRGWRLLWTSLSLIIFSFILGKFGQPAAFRYFEVTPTMAPTATITLTPTITLTPTITLTPTITETPSVTDTPTLTPTPFLPPAIEALFESEVTPLPDAVFSPLQFSTRMENYQAVSPATYFVNPIKELFAVYSYNNMLPGAQVTELWYRDGKLVHYNTFPWDGTTGGLGFAECNLAFCDGWLPGNYEVQIFVGSEWKVVGLFTLDGNPLTATPTITPSPAPTFTP
;
A
#
# COMPACT_ATOMS: atom_id res chain seq x y z
N MET A 1 12.51 9.70 -0.19
CA MET A 1 13.30 10.91 0.13
C MET A 1 14.76 10.54 0.21
N ASP A 2 15.64 11.26 -0.48
CA ASP A 2 17.10 11.07 -0.37
C ASP A 2 17.55 11.38 1.06
N ILE A 3 18.25 10.43 1.69
CA ILE A 3 18.83 10.57 3.03
C ILE A 3 19.71 11.83 3.11
N LYS A 4 20.41 12.17 2.02
CA LYS A 4 21.20 13.40 1.94
C LYS A 4 20.34 14.65 2.01
N ALA A 5 19.20 14.65 1.31
CA ALA A 5 18.25 15.75 1.33
C ALA A 5 17.62 15.92 2.73
N GLY A 6 17.26 14.82 3.38
CA GLY A 6 16.72 14.83 4.75
C GLY A 6 17.69 15.45 5.77
N ILE A 7 18.97 15.04 5.73
CA ILE A 7 20.01 15.58 6.63
C ILE A 7 20.26 17.08 6.35
N GLN A 8 20.28 17.48 5.08
CA GLN A 8 20.45 18.90 4.71
C GLN A 8 19.32 19.76 5.25
N VAL A 9 18.06 19.34 5.10
CA VAL A 9 16.90 20.09 5.61
C VAL A 9 16.96 20.24 7.14
N ALA A 10 17.30 19.18 7.87
CA ALA A 10 17.44 19.23 9.32
C ALA A 10 18.55 20.20 9.77
N ILE A 11 19.68 20.22 9.06
CA ILE A 11 20.78 21.17 9.29
C ILE A 11 20.28 22.61 9.06
N PHE A 12 19.63 22.90 7.93
CA PHE A 12 19.11 24.24 7.64
C PHE A 12 18.13 24.73 8.70
N LEU A 13 17.17 23.91 9.10
CA LEU A 13 16.19 24.27 10.13
C LEU A 13 16.89 24.55 11.48
N SER A 14 17.84 23.71 11.88
CA SER A 14 18.58 23.90 13.13
C SER A 14 19.36 25.22 13.17
N VAL A 15 19.98 25.62 12.05
CA VAL A 15 20.74 26.88 11.93
C VAL A 15 19.80 28.09 12.01
N ILE A 16 18.65 28.03 11.32
CA ILE A 16 17.65 29.11 11.35
C ILE A 16 17.10 29.28 12.78
N SER A 17 16.71 28.18 13.44
CA SER A 17 16.23 28.21 14.82
C SER A 17 17.29 28.71 15.81
N ALA A 18 18.57 28.37 15.59
CA ALA A 18 19.67 28.87 16.39
C ALA A 18 19.86 30.40 16.23
N ALA A 19 19.77 30.91 15.01
CA ALA A 19 19.91 32.34 14.71
C ALA A 19 18.78 33.17 15.34
N ILE A 20 17.52 32.71 15.22
CA ILE A 20 16.36 33.36 15.85
C ILE A 20 16.52 33.36 17.38
N SER A 21 16.87 32.22 17.96
CA SER A 21 17.06 32.09 19.41
C SER A 21 18.19 32.99 19.93
N PHE A 22 19.28 33.10 19.18
CA PHE A 22 20.40 33.98 19.50
C PHE A 22 19.99 35.46 19.48
N TRP A 23 19.30 35.88 18.41
CA TRP A 23 18.86 37.27 18.25
C TRP A 23 17.86 37.68 19.34
N VAL A 24 16.84 36.85 19.60
CA VAL A 24 15.85 37.09 20.67
C VAL A 24 16.51 37.06 22.05
N GLY A 25 17.45 36.13 22.29
CA GLY A 25 18.19 36.00 23.52
C GLY A 25 19.03 37.24 23.84
N LEU A 26 19.77 37.76 22.84
CA LEU A 26 20.56 38.99 22.98
C LEU A 26 19.67 40.21 23.21
N ASN A 27 18.55 40.32 22.48
CA ASN A 27 17.64 41.45 22.62
C ASN A 27 16.98 41.46 24.01
N GLN A 28 16.57 40.30 24.52
CA GLN A 28 16.06 40.13 25.89
C GLN A 28 17.08 40.54 26.96
N ILE A 29 18.36 40.17 26.81
CA ILE A 29 19.43 40.54 27.75
C ILE A 29 19.71 42.04 27.68
N ARG A 30 19.72 42.64 26.48
CA ARG A 30 19.91 44.08 26.30
C ARG A 30 18.77 44.87 26.95
N SER A 31 17.52 44.52 26.66
CA SER A 31 16.34 45.18 27.25
C SER A 31 16.26 44.99 28.76
N ALA A 32 16.72 43.86 29.30
CA ALA A 32 16.75 43.62 30.74
C ALA A 32 17.73 44.52 31.50
N ARG A 33 18.75 45.11 30.84
CA ARG A 33 19.70 46.03 31.48
C ARG A 33 19.08 47.38 31.84
N GLY A 34 17.98 47.78 31.18
CA GLY A 34 17.29 49.06 31.43
C GLY A 34 16.20 49.01 32.51
N LEU A 35 15.94 47.86 33.12
CA LEU A 35 14.86 47.70 34.10
C LEU A 35 15.32 48.06 35.53
N THR A 36 14.60 48.96 36.18
CA THR A 36 14.82 49.40 37.58
C THR A 36 14.49 48.32 38.61
N PHE A 37 13.50 47.46 38.33
CA PHE A 37 13.07 46.40 39.26
C PHE A 37 13.94 45.14 39.16
N TYR A 38 14.66 44.82 40.24
CA TYR A 38 15.58 43.66 40.33
C TYR A 38 14.93 42.30 40.00
N ARG A 39 13.69 42.06 40.46
CA ARG A 39 12.96 40.80 40.19
C ARG A 39 12.56 40.63 38.72
N LEU A 40 12.23 41.74 38.04
CA LEU A 40 11.91 41.71 36.60
C LEU A 40 13.18 41.49 35.77
N ARG A 41 14.27 42.20 36.12
CA ARG A 41 15.58 42.05 35.48
C ARG A 41 16.10 40.63 35.58
N THR A 42 16.08 40.02 36.76
CA THR A 42 16.57 38.64 36.96
C THR A 42 15.74 37.59 36.20
N ARG A 43 14.42 37.78 36.04
CA ARG A 43 13.56 36.87 35.28
C ARG A 43 13.81 36.95 33.77
N SER A 44 13.95 38.16 33.23
CA SER A 44 14.29 38.37 31.82
C SER A 44 15.71 37.89 31.50
N MET A 45 16.67 38.10 32.41
CA MET A 45 18.05 37.64 32.28
C MET A 45 18.13 36.10 32.21
N LYS A 46 17.41 35.37 33.06
CA LYS A 46 17.36 33.90 33.04
C LYS A 46 16.77 33.36 31.74
N ARG A 47 15.72 34.00 31.21
CA ARG A 47 15.10 33.62 29.92
C ARG A 47 16.06 33.87 28.75
N GLY A 48 16.72 35.04 28.71
CA GLY A 48 17.71 35.35 27.69
C GLY A 48 18.91 34.39 27.71
N TRP A 49 19.43 34.08 28.90
CA TRP A 49 20.51 33.09 29.06
C TRP A 49 20.10 31.69 28.62
N ARG A 50 18.87 31.26 28.91
CA ARG A 50 18.34 29.98 28.44
C ARG A 50 18.33 29.92 26.91
N LEU A 51 17.89 30.99 26.25
CA LEU A 51 17.83 31.09 24.78
C LEU A 51 19.23 31.06 24.12
N LEU A 52 20.24 31.64 24.77
CA LEU A 52 21.62 31.54 24.30
C LEU A 52 22.17 30.12 24.40
N TRP A 53 21.89 29.42 25.50
CA TRP A 53 22.27 28.01 25.65
C TRP A 53 21.57 27.12 24.62
N THR A 54 20.27 27.33 24.36
CA THR A 54 19.57 26.56 23.33
C THR A 54 20.13 26.82 21.93
N SER A 55 20.48 28.07 21.62
CA SER A 55 21.14 28.41 20.34
C SER A 55 22.47 27.69 20.18
N LEU A 56 23.33 27.70 21.21
CA LEU A 56 24.61 27.02 21.20
C LEU A 56 24.45 25.50 21.01
N SER A 57 23.50 24.88 21.73
CA SER A 57 23.22 23.44 21.58
C SER A 57 22.73 23.08 20.18
N LEU A 58 21.91 23.93 19.54
CA LEU A 58 21.45 23.71 18.17
C LEU A 58 22.58 23.81 17.15
N ILE A 59 23.54 24.74 17.33
CA ILE A 59 24.73 24.85 16.48
C ILE A 59 25.60 23.58 16.60
N ILE A 60 25.82 23.09 17.83
CA ILE A 60 26.57 21.86 18.08
C ILE A 60 25.87 20.66 17.44
N PHE A 61 24.54 20.54 17.60
CA PHE A 61 23.73 19.49 16.99
C PHE A 61 23.82 19.51 15.46
N SER A 62 23.73 20.70 14.86
CA SER A 62 23.87 20.91 13.42
C SER A 62 25.23 20.42 12.89
N PHE A 63 26.31 20.75 13.61
CA PHE A 63 27.66 20.30 13.28
C PHE A 63 27.82 18.78 13.38
N ILE A 64 27.25 18.16 14.43
CA ILE A 64 27.27 16.70 14.62
C ILE A 64 26.51 16.01 13.48
N LEU A 65 25.32 16.50 13.11
CA LEU A 65 24.55 15.96 11.98
C LEU A 65 25.33 16.06 10.65
N GLY A 66 26.02 17.17 10.40
CA GLY A 66 26.83 17.34 9.19
C GLY A 66 28.03 16.40 9.12
N LYS A 67 28.69 16.12 10.25
CA LYS A 67 29.88 15.25 10.30
C LYS A 67 29.55 13.76 10.42
N PHE A 68 28.49 13.41 11.14
CA PHE A 68 28.18 12.02 11.50
C PHE A 68 26.85 11.52 10.91
N GLY A 69 26.00 12.39 10.35
CA GLY A 69 24.67 12.01 9.86
C GLY A 69 24.71 11.06 8.67
N GLN A 70 25.55 11.34 7.66
CA GLN A 70 25.70 10.47 6.48
C GLN A 70 26.27 9.08 6.81
N PRO A 71 27.42 8.95 7.51
CA PRO A 71 27.98 7.65 7.83
C PRO A 71 27.11 6.84 8.80
N ALA A 72 26.35 7.49 9.70
CA ALA A 72 25.38 6.79 10.54
C ALA A 72 24.20 6.26 9.73
N ALA A 73 23.65 7.05 8.80
CA ALA A 73 22.51 6.62 8.01
C ALA A 73 22.83 5.38 7.14
N PHE A 74 24.02 5.31 6.52
CA PHE A 74 24.41 4.14 5.72
C PHE A 74 24.69 2.87 6.53
N ARG A 75 24.82 2.95 7.86
CA ARG A 75 24.93 1.76 8.72
C ARG A 75 23.59 1.10 9.03
N TYR A 76 22.49 1.85 8.96
CA TYR A 76 21.14 1.37 9.27
C TYR A 76 20.27 1.23 8.02
N PHE A 77 20.61 1.94 6.94
CA PHE A 77 19.98 1.82 5.63
C PHE A 77 21.00 1.23 4.65
N GLU A 78 20.94 -0.07 4.45
CA GLU A 78 21.76 -0.77 3.46
C GLU A 78 21.40 -0.28 2.05
N VAL A 79 22.41 0.12 1.26
CA VAL A 79 22.22 0.47 -0.14
C VAL A 79 22.07 -0.82 -0.94
N THR A 80 20.83 -1.17 -1.30
CA THR A 80 20.56 -2.30 -2.20
C THR A 80 21.20 -2.02 -3.56
N PRO A 81 22.08 -2.90 -4.07
CA PRO A 81 22.69 -2.71 -5.38
C PRO A 81 21.63 -2.76 -6.47
N THR A 82 21.54 -1.70 -7.27
CA THR A 82 20.69 -1.65 -8.46
C THR A 82 21.16 -2.70 -9.47
N MET A 83 20.29 -3.64 -9.84
CA MET A 83 20.58 -4.63 -10.87
C MET A 83 20.84 -3.93 -12.21
N ALA A 84 21.99 -4.18 -12.83
CA ALA A 84 22.29 -3.68 -14.16
C ALA A 84 21.41 -4.39 -15.21
N PRO A 85 20.95 -3.68 -16.26
CA PRO A 85 20.09 -4.30 -17.27
C PRO A 85 20.85 -5.37 -18.07
N THR A 86 20.34 -6.60 -18.02
CA THR A 86 20.82 -7.72 -18.84
C THR A 86 20.43 -7.47 -20.29
N ALA A 87 21.39 -7.54 -21.22
CA ALA A 87 21.13 -7.35 -22.65
C ALA A 87 20.28 -8.51 -23.20
N THR A 88 19.11 -8.19 -23.75
CA THR A 88 18.23 -9.14 -24.43
C THR A 88 18.75 -9.43 -25.84
N ILE A 89 19.00 -10.70 -26.14
CA ILE A 89 19.37 -11.18 -27.47
C ILE A 89 18.16 -11.14 -28.42
N THR A 90 18.21 -10.29 -29.45
CA THR A 90 17.17 -10.21 -30.49
C THR A 90 17.47 -11.20 -31.60
N LEU A 91 16.65 -12.25 -31.73
CA LEU A 91 16.70 -13.17 -32.87
C LEU A 91 15.88 -12.60 -34.04
N THR A 92 16.52 -12.40 -35.20
CA THR A 92 15.87 -11.99 -36.45
C THR A 92 15.25 -13.21 -37.15
N PRO A 93 13.94 -13.26 -37.44
CA PRO A 93 13.37 -14.37 -38.20
C PRO A 93 13.70 -14.24 -39.71
N THR A 94 14.28 -15.29 -40.29
CA THR A 94 14.43 -15.44 -41.74
C THR A 94 13.14 -16.02 -42.32
N ILE A 95 12.41 -15.22 -43.09
CA ILE A 95 11.25 -15.67 -43.88
C ILE A 95 11.74 -16.41 -45.13
N THR A 96 11.32 -17.66 -45.29
CA THR A 96 11.47 -18.44 -46.54
C THR A 96 10.08 -18.71 -47.08
N LEU A 97 9.73 -18.14 -48.24
CA LEU A 97 8.48 -18.41 -48.94
C LEU A 97 8.68 -19.46 -50.03
N THR A 98 7.87 -20.52 -50.01
CA THR A 98 7.57 -21.33 -51.19
C THR A 98 6.12 -21.81 -51.07
N PRO A 99 5.16 -21.23 -51.82
CA PRO A 99 3.82 -21.79 -51.89
C PRO A 99 3.74 -22.84 -53.01
N THR A 100 3.48 -24.09 -52.64
CA THR A 100 2.97 -25.11 -53.56
C THR A 100 1.44 -25.10 -53.48
N ILE A 101 0.79 -24.65 -54.56
CA ILE A 101 -0.66 -24.71 -54.76
C ILE A 101 -1.06 -26.13 -55.14
N THR A 102 -1.93 -26.81 -54.38
CA THR A 102 -2.69 -28.00 -54.85
C THR A 102 -3.94 -28.28 -53.97
N LEU A 103 -5.11 -28.05 -54.60
CA LEU A 103 -6.45 -28.65 -54.48
C LEU A 103 -7.39 -28.46 -53.24
N THR A 104 -8.55 -27.86 -53.59
CA THR A 104 -9.96 -28.08 -53.16
C THR A 104 -10.31 -28.13 -51.66
N PRO A 105 -11.01 -27.10 -51.11
CA PRO A 105 -11.57 -27.18 -49.77
C PRO A 105 -12.87 -28.02 -49.76
N THR A 106 -12.85 -29.17 -49.08
CA THR A 106 -14.06 -29.77 -48.53
C THR A 106 -14.39 -29.01 -47.24
N ILE A 107 -15.53 -28.32 -47.23
CA ILE A 107 -16.03 -27.63 -46.03
C ILE A 107 -16.32 -28.69 -44.97
N THR A 108 -15.39 -28.81 -44.02
CA THR A 108 -15.57 -29.58 -42.79
C THR A 108 -15.82 -28.56 -41.70
N GLU A 109 -17.01 -28.60 -41.11
CA GLU A 109 -17.36 -27.83 -39.90
C GLU A 109 -16.28 -28.07 -38.85
N THR A 110 -15.38 -27.11 -38.70
CA THR A 110 -14.33 -27.14 -37.69
C THR A 110 -14.98 -26.72 -36.38
N PRO A 111 -14.88 -27.52 -35.30
CA PRO A 111 -15.41 -27.11 -34.01
C PRO A 111 -14.76 -25.77 -33.64
N SER A 112 -15.59 -24.81 -33.24
CA SER A 112 -15.16 -23.53 -32.70
C SER A 112 -14.11 -23.79 -31.62
N VAL A 113 -12.85 -23.50 -31.93
CA VAL A 113 -11.77 -23.54 -30.95
C VAL A 113 -12.08 -22.41 -29.99
N THR A 114 -12.68 -22.76 -28.87
CA THR A 114 -12.75 -21.86 -27.72
C THR A 114 -11.33 -21.78 -27.22
N ASP A 115 -10.65 -20.66 -27.49
CA ASP A 115 -9.36 -20.33 -26.90
C ASP A 115 -9.50 -20.44 -25.37
N THR A 116 -9.14 -21.60 -24.84
CA THR A 116 -8.97 -21.78 -23.41
C THR A 116 -7.67 -21.06 -23.10
N PRO A 117 -7.67 -19.91 -22.40
CA PRO A 117 -6.45 -19.19 -22.12
C PRO A 117 -5.47 -20.15 -21.42
N THR A 118 -4.31 -20.32 -22.04
CA THR A 118 -3.20 -21.07 -21.43
C THR A 118 -2.94 -20.47 -20.06
N LEU A 119 -2.96 -21.30 -19.01
CA LEU A 119 -2.67 -20.88 -17.64
C LEU A 119 -1.25 -20.29 -17.60
N THR A 120 -1.19 -18.98 -17.78
CA THR A 120 0.01 -18.19 -17.54
C THR A 120 0.11 -18.04 -16.03
N PRO A 121 1.30 -18.22 -15.41
CA PRO A 121 1.46 -18.08 -13.96
C PRO A 121 1.22 -16.64 -13.46
N THR A 122 1.02 -15.69 -14.38
CA THR A 122 0.67 -14.32 -14.07
C THR A 122 -0.84 -14.23 -13.84
N PRO A 123 -1.29 -13.75 -12.68
CA PRO A 123 -2.70 -13.48 -12.43
C PRO A 123 -3.31 -12.62 -13.53
N PHE A 124 -4.53 -12.97 -13.97
CA PHE A 124 -5.28 -12.20 -14.97
C PHE A 124 -6.64 -11.80 -14.40
N LEU A 125 -7.11 -10.62 -14.79
CA LEU A 125 -8.43 -10.14 -14.41
C LEU A 125 -9.52 -10.88 -15.21
N PRO A 126 -10.52 -11.49 -14.56
CA PRO A 126 -11.63 -12.14 -15.28
C PRO A 126 -12.40 -11.14 -16.17
N PRO A 127 -12.66 -11.45 -17.46
CA PRO A 127 -13.34 -10.52 -18.38
C PRO A 127 -14.73 -10.07 -17.91
N ALA A 128 -15.43 -10.92 -17.17
CA ALA A 128 -16.73 -10.58 -16.60
C ALA A 128 -16.65 -9.47 -15.55
N ILE A 129 -15.53 -9.32 -14.84
CA ILE A 129 -15.29 -8.25 -13.87
C ILE A 129 -14.77 -6.99 -14.57
N GLU A 130 -13.92 -7.15 -15.60
CA GLU A 130 -13.47 -6.04 -16.45
C GLU A 130 -14.65 -5.31 -17.12
N ALA A 131 -15.69 -6.06 -17.54
CA ALA A 131 -16.90 -5.49 -18.10
C ALA A 131 -17.73 -4.65 -17.11
N LEU A 132 -17.42 -4.71 -15.80
CA LEU A 132 -18.06 -3.91 -14.75
C LEU A 132 -17.33 -2.59 -14.47
N PHE A 133 -16.30 -2.26 -15.23
CA PHE A 133 -15.52 -1.05 -15.00
C PHE A 133 -16.34 0.21 -15.26
N GLU A 134 -16.29 1.14 -14.32
CA GLU A 134 -17.01 2.41 -14.38
C GLU A 134 -16.07 3.61 -14.58
N SER A 135 -14.77 3.42 -14.34
CA SER A 135 -13.76 4.46 -14.45
C SER A 135 -13.56 4.95 -15.89
N GLU A 136 -13.56 6.27 -16.07
CA GLU A 136 -13.11 6.94 -17.30
C GLU A 136 -11.61 7.29 -17.24
N VAL A 137 -10.96 7.10 -16.10
CA VAL A 137 -9.57 7.47 -15.87
C VAL A 137 -8.67 6.30 -16.26
N THR A 138 -7.83 6.52 -17.27
CA THR A 138 -6.77 5.56 -17.61
C THR A 138 -5.76 5.49 -16.46
N PRO A 139 -5.55 4.31 -15.86
CA PRO A 139 -4.62 4.18 -14.74
C PRO A 139 -3.16 4.40 -15.15
N LEU A 140 -2.33 4.79 -14.19
CA LEU A 140 -0.90 4.98 -14.41
C LEU A 140 -0.16 3.63 -14.23
N PRO A 141 0.69 3.21 -15.18
CA PRO A 141 1.36 1.91 -15.11
C PRO A 141 2.40 1.83 -13.98
N ASP A 142 2.90 2.95 -13.48
CA ASP A 142 3.86 3.01 -12.37
C ASP A 142 3.20 3.00 -10.98
N ALA A 143 1.87 2.79 -10.91
CA ALA A 143 1.17 2.53 -9.66
C ALA A 143 1.76 1.29 -8.98
N VAL A 144 2.10 1.41 -7.70
CA VAL A 144 2.79 0.37 -6.93
C VAL A 144 2.15 0.17 -5.58
N PHE A 145 2.17 -1.08 -5.12
CA PHE A 145 1.64 -1.53 -3.84
C PHE A 145 2.75 -2.25 -3.07
N SER A 146 2.76 -2.11 -1.74
CA SER A 146 3.60 -2.95 -0.88
C SER A 146 3.05 -4.38 -0.83
N PRO A 147 3.84 -5.37 -0.35
CA PRO A 147 3.30 -6.68 -0.01
C PRO A 147 2.09 -6.57 0.93
N LEU A 148 1.10 -7.44 0.72
CA LEU A 148 -0.11 -7.46 1.53
C LEU A 148 0.19 -8.02 2.93
N GLN A 149 -0.30 -7.34 3.96
CA GLN A 149 -0.27 -7.81 5.34
C GLN A 149 -1.68 -8.18 5.78
N PHE A 150 -1.88 -9.44 6.20
CA PHE A 150 -3.19 -9.91 6.61
C PHE A 150 -3.38 -9.81 8.11
N SER A 151 -4.55 -9.37 8.55
CA SER A 151 -4.94 -9.41 9.97
C SER A 151 -6.46 -9.47 10.12
N THR A 152 -6.93 -10.02 11.24
CA THR A 152 -8.33 -9.96 11.68
C THR A 152 -8.67 -8.65 12.38
N ARG A 153 -7.69 -7.76 12.58
CA ARG A 153 -7.89 -6.43 13.16
C ARG A 153 -7.03 -5.40 12.47
N MET A 154 -7.62 -4.24 12.21
CA MET A 154 -6.95 -3.09 11.63
C MET A 154 -7.16 -1.85 12.50
N GLU A 155 -6.11 -1.05 12.68
CA GLU A 155 -6.16 0.23 13.38
C GLU A 155 -5.47 1.30 12.52
N ASN A 156 -6.15 2.42 12.23
CA ASN A 156 -5.60 3.51 11.40
C ASN A 156 -4.99 3.03 10.07
N TYR A 157 -5.69 2.14 9.35
CA TYR A 157 -5.22 1.55 8.09
C TYR A 157 -3.92 0.74 8.22
N GLN A 158 -3.64 0.20 9.41
CA GLN A 158 -2.50 -0.68 9.68
C GLN A 158 -2.96 -2.01 10.28
N ALA A 159 -2.35 -3.11 9.84
CA ALA A 159 -2.63 -4.44 10.37
C ALA A 159 -2.10 -4.57 11.81
N VAL A 160 -2.97 -4.99 12.73
CA VAL A 160 -2.57 -5.31 14.11
C VAL A 160 -2.16 -6.78 14.16
N SER A 161 -0.93 -7.09 14.56
CA SER A 161 -0.40 -8.47 14.63
C SER A 161 -0.60 -9.26 13.32
N PRO A 162 0.02 -8.83 12.20
CA PRO A 162 -0.17 -9.47 10.91
C PRO A 162 0.32 -10.93 10.92
N ALA A 163 -0.39 -11.79 10.21
CA ALA A 163 -0.09 -13.22 10.11
C ALA A 163 -0.42 -13.75 8.71
N THR A 164 0.15 -14.90 8.35
CA THR A 164 -0.18 -15.64 7.12
C THR A 164 -0.90 -16.96 7.41
N TYR A 165 -1.22 -17.21 8.68
CA TYR A 165 -1.92 -18.38 9.14
C TYR A 165 -2.97 -17.97 10.16
N PHE A 166 -4.21 -18.39 9.93
CA PHE A 166 -5.36 -18.07 10.75
C PHE A 166 -6.12 -19.34 11.12
N VAL A 167 -6.82 -19.29 12.25
CA VAL A 167 -7.66 -20.39 12.70
C VAL A 167 -9.04 -19.84 12.99
N ASN A 168 -10.06 -20.50 12.45
CA ASN A 168 -11.45 -20.18 12.71
C ASN A 168 -11.79 -20.30 14.21
N PRO A 169 -12.76 -19.51 14.70
CA PRO A 169 -13.66 -18.65 13.93
C PRO A 169 -13.10 -17.24 13.67
N ILE A 170 -13.14 -16.79 12.42
CA ILE A 170 -12.92 -15.39 12.04
C ILE A 170 -14.20 -14.77 11.47
N LYS A 171 -14.40 -13.47 11.70
CA LYS A 171 -15.56 -12.73 11.18
C LYS A 171 -15.21 -11.88 9.98
N GLU A 172 -14.04 -11.28 10.02
CA GLU A 172 -13.51 -10.34 9.04
C GLU A 172 -12.00 -10.52 8.94
N LEU A 173 -11.46 -10.22 7.77
CA LEU A 173 -10.03 -10.25 7.49
C LEU A 173 -9.69 -9.09 6.55
N PHE A 174 -8.61 -8.40 6.89
CA PHE A 174 -8.11 -7.24 6.17
C PHE A 174 -6.79 -7.61 5.50
N ALA A 175 -6.66 -7.29 4.22
CA ALA A 175 -5.39 -7.28 3.51
C ALA A 175 -4.92 -5.82 3.40
N VAL A 176 -4.01 -5.42 4.30
CA VAL A 176 -3.55 -4.04 4.42
C VAL A 176 -2.29 -3.83 3.58
N TYR A 177 -2.19 -2.66 2.96
CA TYR A 177 -1.06 -2.30 2.10
C TYR A 177 -0.80 -0.79 2.12
N SER A 178 0.41 -0.40 1.73
CA SER A 178 0.72 0.96 1.31
C SER A 178 0.77 1.02 -0.22
N TYR A 179 0.41 2.16 -0.78
CA TYR A 179 0.40 2.37 -2.23
C TYR A 179 1.04 3.72 -2.59
N ASN A 180 1.51 3.84 -3.82
CA ASN A 180 2.01 5.09 -4.39
C ASN A 180 1.75 5.15 -5.90
N ASN A 181 1.79 6.36 -6.47
CA ASN A 181 1.51 6.66 -7.88
C ASN A 181 0.11 6.22 -8.35
N MET A 182 -0.86 6.14 -7.45
CA MET A 182 -2.25 5.94 -7.82
C MET A 182 -2.84 7.22 -8.43
N LEU A 183 -3.79 7.06 -9.35
CA LEU A 183 -4.58 8.19 -9.85
C LEU A 183 -5.99 8.11 -9.25
N PRO A 184 -6.46 9.16 -8.56
CA PRO A 184 -7.86 9.24 -8.16
C PRO A 184 -8.79 9.03 -9.36
N GLY A 185 -9.79 8.19 -9.18
CA GLY A 185 -10.74 7.75 -10.20
C GLY A 185 -10.30 6.54 -11.01
N ALA A 186 -9.01 6.13 -10.99
CA ALA A 186 -8.56 4.93 -11.71
C ALA A 186 -9.27 3.67 -11.20
N GLN A 187 -9.64 2.75 -12.09
CA GLN A 187 -10.30 1.51 -11.65
C GLN A 187 -9.34 0.65 -10.81
N VAL A 188 -9.80 0.18 -9.65
CA VAL A 188 -9.12 -0.81 -8.82
C VAL A 188 -9.99 -2.03 -8.67
N THR A 189 -9.37 -3.21 -8.69
CA THR A 189 -10.06 -4.47 -8.47
C THR A 189 -9.31 -5.34 -7.47
N GLU A 190 -10.04 -5.83 -6.48
CA GLU A 190 -9.57 -6.72 -5.43
C GLU A 190 -10.24 -8.08 -5.63
N LEU A 191 -9.45 -9.13 -5.82
CA LEU A 191 -9.95 -10.49 -6.05
C LEU A 191 -9.50 -11.39 -4.90
N TRP A 192 -10.45 -12.13 -4.32
CA TRP A 192 -10.21 -13.10 -3.26
C TRP A 192 -10.47 -14.49 -3.78
N TYR A 193 -9.44 -15.32 -3.77
CA TYR A 193 -9.50 -16.73 -4.16
C TYR A 193 -9.31 -17.61 -2.93
N ARG A 194 -9.98 -18.77 -2.94
CA ARG A 194 -9.71 -19.90 -2.05
C ARG A 194 -9.47 -21.14 -2.90
N ASP A 195 -8.33 -21.78 -2.74
CA ASP A 195 -7.92 -22.98 -3.49
C ASP A 195 -8.12 -22.83 -5.01
N GLY A 196 -7.80 -21.63 -5.54
CA GLY A 196 -7.93 -21.29 -6.96
C GLY A 196 -9.37 -20.93 -7.41
N LYS A 197 -10.37 -20.98 -6.54
CA LYS A 197 -11.74 -20.54 -6.84
C LYS A 197 -11.97 -19.12 -6.33
N LEU A 198 -12.46 -18.22 -7.19
CA LEU A 198 -12.85 -16.87 -6.79
C LEU A 198 -14.03 -16.96 -5.81
N VAL A 199 -13.86 -16.47 -4.58
CA VAL A 199 -14.87 -16.44 -3.53
C VAL A 199 -15.49 -15.06 -3.35
N HIS A 200 -14.71 -13.99 -3.56
CA HIS A 200 -15.19 -12.62 -3.46
C HIS A 200 -14.40 -11.72 -4.42
N TYR A 201 -15.03 -10.64 -4.87
CA TYR A 201 -14.36 -9.58 -5.59
C TYR A 201 -14.97 -8.24 -5.22
N ASN A 202 -14.17 -7.19 -5.33
CA ASN A 202 -14.61 -5.81 -5.24
C ASN A 202 -13.96 -5.02 -6.36
N THR A 203 -14.73 -4.20 -7.09
CA THR A 203 -14.20 -3.36 -8.17
C THR A 203 -14.82 -1.98 -8.07
N PHE A 204 -13.98 -0.95 -8.06
CA PHE A 204 -14.43 0.42 -7.83
C PHE A 204 -13.44 1.45 -8.41
N PRO A 205 -13.91 2.65 -8.79
CA PRO A 205 -13.04 3.79 -9.06
C PRO A 205 -12.32 4.23 -7.78
N TRP A 206 -11.00 4.38 -7.84
CA TRP A 206 -10.15 4.73 -6.71
C TRP A 206 -10.54 6.08 -6.11
N ASP A 207 -11.06 6.10 -4.89
CA ASP A 207 -11.44 7.32 -4.17
C ASP A 207 -10.31 7.86 -3.27
N GLY A 208 -9.19 7.15 -3.20
CA GLY A 208 -8.01 7.52 -2.42
C GLY A 208 -7.14 8.61 -3.06
N THR A 209 -6.06 8.95 -2.35
CA THR A 209 -5.03 9.87 -2.83
C THR A 209 -4.04 9.19 -3.78
N THR A 210 -2.99 9.90 -4.20
CA THR A 210 -1.94 9.33 -5.05
C THR A 210 -0.97 8.39 -4.31
N GLY A 211 -0.90 8.48 -2.98
CA GLY A 211 -0.09 7.59 -2.15
C GLY A 211 -0.57 7.62 -0.70
N GLY A 212 -0.44 6.48 0.00
CA GLY A 212 -0.99 6.33 1.35
C GLY A 212 -1.08 4.89 1.82
N LEU A 213 -2.04 4.65 2.72
CA LEU A 213 -2.38 3.34 3.25
C LEU A 213 -3.78 2.97 2.78
N GLY A 214 -3.96 1.72 2.37
CA GLY A 214 -5.22 1.16 1.90
C GLY A 214 -5.40 -0.25 2.42
N PHE A 215 -6.59 -0.79 2.24
CA PHE A 215 -6.90 -2.16 2.61
C PHE A 215 -7.96 -2.73 1.67
N ALA A 216 -7.87 -4.04 1.45
CA ALA A 216 -8.98 -4.84 0.97
C ALA A 216 -9.62 -5.53 2.18
N GLU A 217 -10.95 -5.54 2.24
CA GLU A 217 -11.70 -6.21 3.31
C GLU A 217 -12.50 -7.37 2.73
N CYS A 218 -12.56 -8.46 3.49
CA CYS A 218 -13.60 -9.45 3.30
C CYS A 218 -14.21 -9.86 4.63
N ASN A 219 -15.54 -9.99 4.66
CA ASN A 219 -16.27 -10.44 5.83
C ASN A 219 -16.89 -11.83 5.60
N LEU A 220 -17.45 -12.40 6.67
CA LEU A 220 -18.09 -13.73 6.66
C LEU A 220 -19.16 -13.89 5.56
N ALA A 221 -19.93 -12.83 5.28
CA ALA A 221 -21.01 -12.89 4.29
C ALA A 221 -20.48 -12.90 2.85
N PHE A 222 -19.31 -12.32 2.62
CA PHE A 222 -18.72 -12.17 1.30
C PHE A 222 -17.72 -13.29 0.95
N CYS A 223 -16.93 -13.78 1.92
CA CYS A 223 -15.89 -14.80 1.68
C CYS A 223 -16.35 -16.23 1.98
N ASP A 224 -17.55 -16.60 1.51
CA ASP A 224 -18.08 -17.98 1.57
C ASP A 224 -18.05 -18.57 3.00
N GLY A 225 -18.31 -17.75 4.02
CA GLY A 225 -18.33 -18.19 5.41
C GLY A 225 -16.96 -18.52 6.03
N TRP A 226 -15.85 -18.13 5.39
CA TRP A 226 -14.49 -18.44 5.86
C TRP A 226 -14.22 -19.95 6.01
N LEU A 227 -14.57 -20.75 5.00
CA LEU A 227 -14.20 -22.18 4.98
C LEU A 227 -12.66 -22.34 4.98
N PRO A 228 -12.13 -23.39 5.61
CA PRO A 228 -10.69 -23.64 5.61
C PRO A 228 -10.14 -23.88 4.19
N GLY A 229 -8.89 -23.47 3.96
CA GLY A 229 -8.22 -23.57 2.66
C GLY A 229 -7.07 -22.58 2.51
N ASN A 230 -6.44 -22.58 1.33
CA ASN A 230 -5.42 -21.60 0.97
C ASN A 230 -6.06 -20.42 0.26
N TYR A 231 -5.87 -19.23 0.82
CA TYR A 231 -6.41 -18.00 0.28
C TYR A 231 -5.35 -17.19 -0.45
N GLU A 232 -5.79 -16.56 -1.53
CA GLU A 232 -4.98 -15.67 -2.35
C GLU A 232 -5.76 -14.38 -2.61
N VAL A 233 -5.12 -13.25 -2.36
CA VAL A 233 -5.68 -11.92 -2.61
C VAL A 233 -4.85 -11.24 -3.67
N GLN A 234 -5.48 -10.85 -4.77
CA GLN A 234 -4.85 -10.17 -5.89
C GLN A 234 -5.43 -8.78 -6.04
N ILE A 235 -4.58 -7.78 -6.30
CA ILE A 235 -4.99 -6.41 -6.56
C ILE A 235 -4.55 -6.01 -7.96
N PHE A 236 -5.50 -5.46 -8.72
CA PHE A 236 -5.33 -4.93 -10.06
C PHE A 236 -5.63 -3.44 -10.08
N VAL A 237 -4.94 -2.73 -10.97
CA VAL A 237 -5.21 -1.33 -11.31
C VAL A 237 -5.50 -1.30 -12.80
N GLY A 238 -6.74 -1.00 -13.16
CA GLY A 238 -7.29 -1.36 -14.47
C GLY A 238 -7.21 -2.87 -14.69
N SER A 239 -6.70 -3.30 -15.83
CA SER A 239 -6.45 -4.71 -16.15
C SER A 239 -5.04 -5.18 -15.77
N GLU A 240 -4.21 -4.31 -15.19
CA GLU A 240 -2.83 -4.63 -14.84
C GLU A 240 -2.75 -5.18 -13.41
N TRP A 241 -2.17 -6.37 -13.27
CA TRP A 241 -1.88 -6.96 -11.97
C TRP A 241 -0.77 -6.19 -11.24
N LYS A 242 -0.97 -5.87 -9.96
CA LYS A 242 0.00 -5.12 -9.14
C LYS A 242 0.61 -5.93 -8.00
N VAL A 243 -0.19 -6.67 -7.25
CA VAL A 243 0.30 -7.42 -6.09
C VAL A 243 -0.57 -8.65 -5.82
N VAL A 244 0.05 -9.66 -5.22
CA VAL A 244 -0.60 -10.84 -4.67
C VAL A 244 -0.14 -11.09 -3.24
N GLY A 245 -1.03 -11.57 -2.38
CA GLY A 245 -0.71 -12.06 -1.05
C GLY A 245 -1.42 -13.38 -0.77
N LEU A 246 -0.78 -14.22 0.05
CA LEU A 246 -1.24 -15.56 0.38
C LEU A 246 -1.39 -15.74 1.89
N PHE A 247 -2.42 -16.47 2.31
CA PHE A 247 -2.54 -16.94 3.70
C PHE A 247 -3.30 -18.28 3.75
N THR A 248 -3.15 -19.00 4.86
CA THR A 248 -3.88 -20.26 5.11
C THR A 248 -4.86 -20.06 6.25
N LEU A 249 -6.06 -20.63 6.09
CA LEU A 249 -7.09 -20.65 7.12
C LEU A 249 -7.46 -22.09 7.45
N ASP A 250 -7.41 -22.44 8.72
CA ASP A 250 -7.80 -23.76 9.23
C ASP A 250 -8.94 -23.67 10.25
N GLY A 251 -9.52 -24.82 10.59
CA GLY A 251 -10.58 -24.94 11.61
C GLY A 251 -12.01 -24.74 11.07
N ASN A 252 -12.99 -24.98 11.94
CA ASN A 252 -14.41 -24.99 11.55
C ASN A 252 -15.00 -23.56 11.51
N PRO A 253 -15.67 -23.16 10.42
CA PRO A 253 -16.26 -21.82 10.28
C PRO A 253 -17.39 -21.59 11.28
N LEU A 254 -17.83 -20.34 11.41
CA LEU A 254 -19.05 -20.02 12.15
C LEU A 254 -20.26 -20.65 11.44
N THR A 255 -20.89 -21.66 12.04
CA THR A 255 -22.12 -22.27 11.52
C THR A 255 -23.20 -21.19 11.38
N ALA A 256 -23.71 -20.96 10.17
CA ALA A 256 -24.91 -20.15 9.99
C ALA A 256 -26.06 -20.81 10.78
N THR A 257 -26.54 -20.15 11.83
CA THR A 257 -27.74 -20.60 12.55
C THR A 257 -28.88 -20.71 11.54
N PRO A 258 -29.55 -21.87 11.39
CA PRO A 258 -30.65 -21.99 10.44
C PRO A 258 -31.75 -21.01 10.83
N THR A 259 -32.13 -20.14 9.89
CA THR A 259 -33.36 -19.34 10.00
C THR A 259 -34.52 -20.33 10.09
N ILE A 260 -35.10 -20.45 11.28
CA ILE A 260 -36.36 -21.18 11.48
C ILE A 260 -37.42 -20.46 10.65
N THR A 261 -37.75 -21.00 9.47
CA THR A 261 -38.92 -20.60 8.71
C THR A 261 -40.14 -20.77 9.63
N PRO A 262 -40.89 -19.70 9.94
CA PRO A 262 -42.11 -19.86 10.73
C PRO A 262 -43.07 -20.75 9.94
N SER A 263 -43.40 -21.91 10.51
CA SER A 263 -44.42 -22.80 9.97
C SER A 263 -45.73 -22.02 9.83
N PRO A 264 -46.44 -22.10 8.69
CA PRO A 264 -47.72 -21.42 8.54
C PRO A 264 -48.69 -21.92 9.63
N ALA A 265 -49.26 -20.98 10.38
CA ALA A 265 -50.25 -21.26 11.41
C ALA A 265 -51.49 -21.90 10.76
N PRO A 266 -52.08 -22.96 11.35
CA PRO A 266 -53.31 -23.54 10.82
C PRO A 266 -54.45 -22.53 10.96
N THR A 267 -55.02 -22.12 9.83
CA THR A 267 -56.26 -21.34 9.76
C THR A 267 -57.41 -22.21 10.28
N PHE A 268 -57.97 -21.85 11.43
CA PHE A 268 -59.22 -22.41 11.90
C PHE A 268 -60.38 -21.65 11.22
N THR A 269 -61.11 -22.32 10.33
CA THR A 269 -62.36 -21.81 9.76
C THR A 269 -63.54 -22.33 10.61
N PRO A 270 -64.53 -21.48 10.95
CA PRO A 270 -65.67 -21.82 11.80
C PRO A 270 -66.68 -22.79 11.16
#